data_AF-A0A1W1XXR6-F1
#
_entry.id   AF-A0A1W1XXR6-F1
#
_cell.length_a   1.000
_cell.length_b   1.000
_cell.length_c   1.000
_cell.angle_alpha   90.00
_cell.angle_beta   90.00
_cell.angle_gamma   90.00
#
_symmetry.space_group_name_H-M   'P 1'
#
loop_
_entity.id
_entity.type
_entity.pdbx_description
1 polymer ?
#
loop_
_entity_poly.entity_id
_entity_poly.type
_entity_poly.pdbx_seq_one_letter_code
_entity_poly.pdbx_strand_id
1 'polypeptide(L)'
;MNKPLLLPLLFAAAMAQAATPTLVEYQVNGPRDKRVNILFLAEGYVAGQEAQFQADMAKFNTALMDAPWSSYTRYFNTYGVFVASNAQGASKEDGSTVKDTYFNCSYYTSNIDRLLACNTSKTTAIKNQYLPEADIVMVIVNSSKYGGSGGSIAVANRLDPEIVAHEVGHSFAKLADEYEYAGGTPHEAPNATAIISPRTSLKWNYWVDGSTPIATPETSTYGSVVGAFEGAVYSASGWWRPTQNSRMRNNGIPLGPVNSEQFVLAMYDHVSPLDGYSPAAGTVAWQGPGTLSVAPKQPDGFDLAVEWWVNGVKTAETGKSFNGSNLPLTGSATVMAKVIDRGSWVRQDPKGLLDDSVSWTVTRSATPTPTPTMAPTSTPVPTATPKPTVVPTSTPVPTATPRPTVAPTSTPVPTATPKPTVAPTSTPVPTATPKPTVAPTSTPVPTATPKPTVAPTSTPVPTATPKPTAVPTVTPTPVAACPAAWDAGAIYVGGNQVSYQGKRYQAKWWTRGDNPSLSGQWDVWQNLGNCP
;
A
#
# COMPACT_ATOMS: atom_id res chain seq x y z
N MET A 1 -63.36 -57.32 11.52
CA MET A 1 -63.22 -56.38 12.66
C MET A 1 -62.26 -57.05 13.64
N ASN A 2 -61.08 -56.57 14.03
CA ASN A 2 -60.40 -55.28 13.88
C ASN A 2 -58.89 -55.53 13.68
N LYS A 3 -58.27 -54.61 12.93
CA LYS A 3 -56.87 -54.59 12.45
C LYS A 3 -55.85 -54.44 13.59
N PRO A 4 -54.61 -54.93 13.42
CA PRO A 4 -53.52 -54.63 14.34
C PRO A 4 -53.13 -53.15 14.23
N LEU A 5 -52.92 -52.53 15.38
CA LEU A 5 -52.50 -51.13 15.54
C LEU A 5 -51.06 -50.99 15.05
N LEU A 6 -50.87 -50.41 13.85
CA LEU A 6 -49.55 -49.94 13.41
C LEU A 6 -49.18 -48.70 14.24
N LEU A 7 -48.15 -48.83 15.06
CA LEU A 7 -47.46 -47.70 15.69
C LEU A 7 -46.69 -46.96 14.59
N PRO A 8 -46.93 -45.66 14.33
CA PRO A 8 -46.09 -44.93 13.40
C PRO A 8 -44.74 -44.68 14.09
N LEU A 9 -43.68 -45.33 13.60
CA LEU A 9 -42.32 -44.85 13.83
C LEU A 9 -42.23 -43.46 13.16
N LEU A 10 -42.38 -42.40 13.96
CA LEU A 10 -41.91 -41.09 13.53
C LEU A 10 -40.39 -41.18 13.41
N PHE A 11 -39.90 -41.34 12.19
CA PHE A 11 -38.56 -40.90 11.84
C PHE A 11 -38.53 -39.39 12.07
N ALA A 12 -37.99 -38.98 13.22
CA ALA A 12 -37.45 -37.63 13.34
C ALA A 12 -36.28 -37.56 12.35
N ALA A 13 -36.56 -37.10 11.12
CA ALA A 13 -35.54 -36.61 10.25
C ALA A 13 -34.86 -35.47 11.03
N ALA A 14 -33.68 -35.74 11.57
CA ALA A 14 -32.79 -34.68 12.01
C ALA A 14 -32.58 -33.80 10.78
N MET A 15 -33.30 -32.68 10.72
CA MET A 15 -32.98 -31.64 9.75
C MET A 15 -31.54 -31.27 10.04
N ALA A 16 -30.64 -31.64 9.11
CA ALA A 16 -29.27 -31.19 9.15
C ALA A 16 -29.33 -29.66 9.25
N GLN A 17 -28.97 -29.12 10.42
CA GLN A 17 -28.84 -27.69 10.61
C GLN A 17 -27.87 -27.23 9.51
N ALA A 18 -28.35 -26.41 8.57
CA ALA A 18 -27.48 -25.86 7.54
C ALA A 18 -26.26 -25.23 8.24
N ALA A 19 -25.06 -25.64 7.86
CA ALA A 19 -23.84 -25.17 8.49
C ALA A 19 -23.82 -23.65 8.42
N THR A 20 -23.91 -22.99 9.59
CA THR A 20 -23.99 -21.53 9.66
C THR A 20 -22.59 -20.99 9.37
N PRO A 21 -22.40 -20.16 8.33
CA PRO A 21 -21.09 -19.60 8.04
C PRO A 21 -20.59 -18.76 9.21
N THR A 22 -19.30 -18.83 9.48
CA THR A 22 -18.66 -18.12 10.61
C THR A 22 -17.56 -17.21 10.07
N LEU A 23 -17.62 -15.93 10.44
CA LEU A 23 -16.57 -14.95 10.14
C LEU A 23 -15.39 -15.15 11.10
N VAL A 24 -14.20 -15.29 10.55
CA VAL A 24 -12.92 -15.41 11.22
C VAL A 24 -12.12 -14.14 10.96
N GLU A 25 -11.69 -13.47 12.02
CA GLU A 25 -10.74 -12.36 11.92
C GLU A 25 -9.32 -12.94 12.03
N TYR A 26 -8.52 -12.82 10.96
CA TYR A 26 -7.16 -13.32 10.96
C TYR A 26 -6.15 -12.21 11.31
N GLN A 27 -6.25 -11.06 10.63
CA GLN A 27 -5.40 -9.91 10.90
C GLN A 27 -6.18 -8.61 10.69
N VAL A 28 -6.36 -7.81 11.75
CA VAL A 28 -7.10 -6.54 11.70
C VAL A 28 -6.18 -5.40 12.15
N ASN A 29 -5.69 -4.62 11.19
CA ASN A 29 -4.72 -3.54 11.39
C ASN A 29 -5.37 -2.15 11.51
N GLY A 30 -6.70 -2.06 11.39
CA GLY A 30 -7.44 -0.81 11.55
C GLY A 30 -8.89 -0.89 11.07
N PRO A 31 -9.61 0.25 11.12
CA PRO A 31 -10.97 0.34 10.60
C PRO A 31 -11.06 -0.12 9.14
N ARG A 32 -12.14 -0.84 8.81
CA ARG A 32 -12.31 -1.47 7.50
C ARG A 32 -12.43 -0.45 6.36
N ASP A 33 -12.94 0.73 6.63
CA ASP A 33 -13.00 1.87 5.69
C ASP A 33 -11.64 2.57 5.47
N LYS A 34 -10.59 2.15 6.20
CA LYS A 34 -9.23 2.70 6.10
C LYS A 34 -8.19 1.67 5.69
N ARG A 35 -8.60 0.47 5.30
CA ARG A 35 -7.74 -0.67 4.97
C ARG A 35 -8.28 -1.36 3.72
N VAL A 36 -7.38 -2.00 2.97
CA VAL A 36 -7.77 -2.96 1.95
C VAL A 36 -8.23 -4.23 2.67
N ASN A 37 -9.46 -4.67 2.45
CA ASN A 37 -10.02 -5.83 3.14
C ASN A 37 -9.94 -7.08 2.25
N ILE A 38 -9.19 -8.09 2.70
CA ILE A 38 -9.06 -9.40 2.06
C ILE A 38 -10.05 -10.37 2.71
N LEU A 39 -10.81 -11.09 1.88
CA LEU A 39 -11.74 -12.13 2.30
C LEU A 39 -11.37 -13.49 1.70
N PHE A 40 -11.01 -14.44 2.56
CA PHE A 40 -10.91 -15.85 2.19
C PHE A 40 -12.22 -16.59 2.43
N LEU A 41 -12.66 -17.42 1.49
CA LEU A 41 -13.85 -18.25 1.59
C LEU A 41 -13.45 -19.73 1.61
N ALA A 42 -13.97 -20.48 2.57
CA ALA A 42 -13.69 -21.91 2.68
C ALA A 42 -14.57 -22.72 1.70
N GLU A 43 -13.94 -23.43 0.75
CA GLU A 43 -14.63 -24.40 -0.09
C GLU A 43 -14.13 -25.82 0.17
N GLY A 44 -15.06 -26.76 0.29
CA GLY A 44 -14.72 -28.19 0.36
C GLY A 44 -14.09 -28.59 1.69
N TYR A 45 -14.14 -27.72 2.69
CA TYR A 45 -13.81 -28.06 4.08
C TYR A 45 -15.07 -28.61 4.73
N VAL A 46 -15.01 -29.82 5.28
CA VAL A 46 -16.14 -30.42 6.00
C VAL A 46 -16.16 -29.96 7.46
N ALA A 47 -17.25 -30.25 8.17
CA ALA A 47 -17.38 -29.92 9.60
C ALA A 47 -16.17 -30.45 10.40
N GLY A 48 -15.61 -29.62 11.29
CA GLY A 48 -14.41 -29.93 12.05
C GLY A 48 -13.07 -29.53 11.39
N GLN A 49 -13.07 -29.05 10.14
CA GLN A 49 -11.85 -28.61 9.44
C GLN A 49 -11.60 -27.09 9.50
N GLU A 50 -12.22 -26.38 10.43
CA GLU A 50 -12.05 -24.93 10.57
C GLU A 50 -10.60 -24.54 10.88
N ALA A 51 -9.95 -25.26 11.80
CA ALA A 51 -8.53 -25.04 12.11
C ALA A 51 -7.62 -25.27 10.89
N GLN A 52 -7.99 -26.20 10.02
CA GLN A 52 -7.27 -26.45 8.77
C GLN A 52 -7.43 -25.26 7.81
N PHE A 53 -8.65 -24.76 7.64
CA PHE A 53 -8.93 -23.58 6.83
C PHE A 53 -8.14 -22.35 7.33
N GLN A 54 -8.14 -22.08 8.64
CA GLN A 54 -7.38 -20.96 9.22
C GLN A 54 -5.87 -21.11 8.97
N ALA A 55 -5.32 -22.33 9.05
CA ALA A 55 -3.92 -22.58 8.73
C ALA A 55 -3.60 -22.35 7.24
N ASP A 56 -4.55 -22.62 6.33
CA ASP A 56 -4.37 -22.30 4.91
C ASP A 56 -4.52 -20.81 4.64
N MET A 57 -5.48 -20.13 5.26
CA MET A 57 -5.56 -18.66 5.22
C MET A 57 -4.23 -18.01 5.60
N ALA A 58 -3.57 -18.51 6.64
CA ALA A 58 -2.27 -18.00 7.05
C ALA A 58 -1.19 -18.16 5.95
N LYS A 59 -1.14 -19.30 5.27
CA LYS A 59 -0.20 -19.54 4.15
C LYS A 59 -0.51 -18.64 2.96
N PHE A 60 -1.78 -18.53 2.58
CA PHE A 60 -2.22 -17.71 1.46
C PHE A 60 -1.99 -16.22 1.74
N ASN A 61 -2.31 -15.76 2.95
CA ASN A 61 -2.02 -14.38 3.37
C ASN A 61 -0.51 -14.11 3.34
N THR A 62 0.32 -15.05 3.80
CA THR A 62 1.78 -14.90 3.75
C THR A 62 2.27 -14.76 2.31
N ALA A 63 1.85 -15.63 1.40
CA ALA A 63 2.25 -15.58 0.00
C ALA A 63 1.75 -14.31 -0.73
N LEU A 64 0.56 -13.82 -0.35
CA LEU A 64 0.01 -12.58 -0.89
C LEU A 64 0.76 -11.33 -0.40
N MET A 65 1.24 -11.35 0.84
CA MET A 65 2.00 -10.26 1.46
C MET A 65 3.49 -10.26 1.08
N ASP A 66 3.88 -11.04 0.06
CA ASP A 66 5.20 -10.90 -0.56
C ASP A 66 5.41 -9.48 -1.13
N ALA A 67 6.65 -9.18 -1.52
CA ALA A 67 6.96 -7.94 -2.23
C ALA A 67 6.03 -7.77 -3.46
N PRO A 68 5.42 -6.58 -3.65
CA PRO A 68 5.75 -5.31 -2.97
C PRO A 68 5.03 -5.05 -1.64
N TRP A 69 4.00 -5.83 -1.29
CA TRP A 69 3.15 -5.56 -0.11
C TRP A 69 3.76 -5.97 1.23
N SER A 70 4.92 -6.62 1.23
CA SER A 70 5.66 -6.95 2.46
C SER A 70 6.00 -5.73 3.32
N SER A 71 6.18 -4.55 2.71
CA SER A 71 6.32 -3.27 3.44
C SER A 71 5.00 -2.62 3.84
N TYR A 72 3.87 -3.09 3.31
CA TYR A 72 2.56 -2.45 3.45
C TYR A 72 1.58 -3.30 4.27
N THR A 73 2.03 -4.30 5.01
CA THR A 73 1.14 -5.26 5.71
C THR A 73 0.06 -4.58 6.56
N ARG A 74 0.37 -3.44 7.19
CA ARG A 74 -0.54 -2.63 8.02
C ARG A 74 -1.68 -1.96 7.24
N TYR A 75 -1.61 -1.93 5.91
CA TYR A 75 -2.60 -1.34 5.02
C TYR A 75 -3.75 -2.30 4.75
N PHE A 76 -3.59 -3.58 5.10
CA PHE A 76 -4.56 -4.63 4.84
C PHE A 76 -5.26 -5.07 6.12
N ASN A 77 -6.50 -5.51 6.00
CA ASN A 77 -7.13 -6.41 6.95
C ASN A 77 -7.40 -7.74 6.23
N THR A 78 -7.34 -8.84 6.97
CA THR A 78 -7.58 -10.18 6.45
C THR A 78 -8.62 -10.90 7.30
N TYR A 79 -9.65 -11.37 6.61
CA TYR A 79 -10.77 -12.10 7.17
C TYR A 79 -10.97 -13.43 6.42
N GLY A 80 -11.66 -14.36 7.06
CA GLY A 80 -12.12 -15.60 6.45
C GLY A 80 -13.57 -15.84 6.75
N VAL A 81 -14.32 -16.49 5.85
CA VAL A 81 -15.62 -17.09 6.20
C VAL A 81 -15.48 -18.59 6.08
N PHE A 82 -15.54 -19.27 7.22
CA PHE A 82 -15.63 -20.71 7.26
C PHE A 82 -17.08 -21.11 7.05
N VAL A 83 -17.30 -21.99 6.07
CA VAL A 83 -18.58 -22.64 5.85
C VAL A 83 -18.31 -24.11 5.53
N ALA A 84 -18.95 -25.01 6.28
CA ALA A 84 -18.74 -26.43 6.07
C ALA A 84 -19.47 -26.88 4.79
N SER A 85 -18.72 -27.51 3.88
CA SER A 85 -19.25 -28.29 2.76
C SER A 85 -19.76 -29.66 3.23
N ASN A 86 -20.72 -30.22 2.50
CA ASN A 86 -21.19 -31.60 2.72
C ASN A 86 -20.18 -32.66 2.24
N ALA A 87 -19.34 -32.31 1.27
CA ALA A 87 -18.26 -33.15 0.77
C ALA A 87 -16.90 -32.42 0.79
N GLN A 88 -15.82 -33.20 0.92
CA GLN A 88 -14.46 -32.66 0.87
C GLN A 88 -13.96 -32.48 -0.57
N GLY A 89 -13.23 -31.39 -0.84
CA GLY A 89 -12.58 -31.13 -2.12
C GLY A 89 -13.44 -30.33 -3.08
N ALA A 90 -13.33 -30.64 -4.38
CA ALA A 90 -14.11 -30.01 -5.44
C ALA A 90 -14.65 -31.06 -6.42
N SER A 91 -15.62 -30.66 -7.22
CA SER A 91 -16.11 -31.52 -8.30
C SER A 91 -15.04 -31.74 -9.37
N LYS A 92 -15.04 -32.94 -9.97
CA LYS A 92 -14.20 -33.39 -11.08
C LYS A 92 -12.70 -33.36 -10.80
N GLU A 93 -12.28 -33.59 -9.56
CA GLU A 93 -10.85 -33.82 -9.26
C GLU A 93 -10.26 -34.98 -10.08
N ASP A 94 -11.04 -36.03 -10.30
CA ASP A 94 -10.71 -37.20 -11.13
C ASP A 94 -11.24 -37.11 -12.58
N GLY A 95 -11.78 -35.95 -12.98
CA GLY A 95 -12.40 -35.74 -14.30
C GLY A 95 -13.88 -36.04 -14.40
N SER A 96 -14.52 -36.65 -13.39
CA SER A 96 -15.93 -37.08 -13.52
C SER A 96 -16.78 -36.93 -12.26
N THR A 97 -16.22 -37.12 -11.07
CA THR A 97 -16.97 -37.17 -9.82
C THR A 97 -17.54 -35.82 -9.43
N VAL A 98 -18.86 -35.71 -9.27
CA VAL A 98 -19.51 -34.50 -8.77
C VAL A 98 -19.61 -34.57 -7.24
N LYS A 99 -19.27 -33.47 -6.56
CA LYS A 99 -19.30 -33.36 -5.09
C LYS A 99 -20.26 -32.27 -4.66
N ASP A 100 -21.00 -32.53 -3.58
CA ASP A 100 -21.87 -31.53 -2.93
C ASP A 100 -21.05 -30.63 -2.01
N THR A 101 -20.53 -29.55 -2.58
CA THR A 101 -19.71 -28.55 -1.89
C THR A 101 -20.42 -27.20 -1.87
N TYR A 102 -20.10 -26.36 -0.89
CA TYR A 102 -20.89 -25.16 -0.60
C TYR A 102 -20.96 -24.20 -1.79
N PHE A 103 -19.81 -23.85 -2.38
CA PHE A 103 -19.72 -22.95 -3.53
C PHE A 103 -19.75 -23.67 -4.89
N ASN A 104 -19.95 -24.99 -4.90
CA ASN A 104 -19.97 -25.82 -6.10
C ASN A 104 -18.75 -25.63 -7.00
N CYS A 105 -17.55 -25.53 -6.40
CA CYS A 105 -16.34 -25.42 -7.19
C CYS A 105 -16.05 -26.70 -7.96
N SER A 106 -15.57 -26.56 -9.20
CA SER A 106 -15.32 -27.69 -10.11
C SER A 106 -14.07 -27.44 -10.94
N TYR A 107 -13.29 -28.51 -11.13
CA TYR A 107 -12.28 -28.59 -12.20
C TYR A 107 -12.95 -28.79 -13.56
N TYR A 108 -12.15 -28.75 -14.63
CA TYR A 108 -12.61 -28.94 -16.01
C TYR A 108 -13.69 -27.95 -16.44
N THR A 109 -13.72 -26.75 -15.85
CA THR A 109 -14.54 -25.68 -16.43
C THR A 109 -13.97 -25.32 -17.80
N SER A 110 -14.85 -25.03 -18.76
CA SER A 110 -14.46 -24.79 -20.17
C SER A 110 -13.62 -25.90 -20.82
N ASN A 111 -13.72 -27.15 -20.32
CA ASN A 111 -12.93 -28.31 -20.75
C ASN A 111 -11.41 -28.17 -20.55
N ILE A 112 -10.98 -27.34 -19.58
CA ILE A 112 -9.58 -27.16 -19.23
C ILE A 112 -9.31 -27.88 -17.89
N ASP A 113 -8.47 -28.92 -17.91
CA ASP A 113 -8.21 -29.83 -16.76
C ASP A 113 -7.96 -29.12 -15.42
N ARG A 114 -7.13 -28.08 -15.44
CA ARG A 114 -6.68 -27.35 -14.24
C ARG A 114 -7.48 -26.08 -13.95
N LEU A 115 -8.44 -25.73 -14.81
CA LEU A 115 -9.28 -24.57 -14.57
C LEU A 115 -10.29 -24.92 -13.47
N LEU A 116 -10.11 -24.31 -12.31
CA LEU A 116 -10.89 -24.51 -11.10
C LEU A 116 -11.71 -23.27 -10.83
N ALA A 117 -13.02 -23.34 -11.03
CA ALA A 117 -13.92 -22.20 -10.84
C ALA A 117 -15.05 -22.53 -9.87
N CYS A 118 -15.62 -21.49 -9.26
CA CYS A 118 -16.66 -21.56 -8.23
C CYS A 118 -17.92 -20.80 -8.63
N ASN A 119 -19.04 -21.07 -7.97
CA ASN A 119 -20.27 -20.32 -8.18
C ASN A 119 -20.15 -18.89 -7.61
N THR A 120 -19.99 -17.91 -8.50
CA THR A 120 -19.80 -16.50 -8.15
C THR A 120 -21.00 -15.85 -7.45
N SER A 121 -22.22 -16.33 -7.69
CA SER A 121 -23.42 -15.80 -7.02
C SER A 121 -23.41 -16.18 -5.54
N LYS A 122 -23.01 -17.41 -5.20
CA LYS A 122 -22.89 -17.87 -3.82
C LYS A 122 -21.75 -17.18 -3.07
N THR A 123 -20.59 -17.01 -3.71
CA THR A 123 -19.46 -16.29 -3.09
C THR A 123 -19.81 -14.82 -2.84
N THR A 124 -20.48 -14.16 -3.80
CA THR A 124 -20.96 -12.78 -3.65
C THR A 124 -21.98 -12.64 -2.52
N ALA A 125 -22.90 -13.60 -2.36
CA ALA A 125 -23.85 -13.60 -1.25
C ALA A 125 -23.15 -13.65 0.11
N ILE A 126 -22.14 -14.52 0.28
CA ILE A 126 -21.33 -14.58 1.50
C ILE A 126 -20.55 -13.29 1.72
N LYS A 127 -19.89 -12.77 0.68
CA LYS A 127 -19.20 -11.48 0.75
C LYS A 127 -20.13 -10.38 1.27
N ASN A 128 -21.28 -10.19 0.65
CA ASN A 128 -22.24 -9.14 1.00
C ASN A 128 -22.82 -9.31 2.41
N GLN A 129 -22.94 -10.54 2.90
CA GLN A 129 -23.47 -10.82 4.23
C GLN A 129 -22.44 -10.54 5.34
N TYR A 130 -21.17 -10.88 5.15
CA TYR A 130 -20.17 -10.88 6.22
C TYR A 130 -19.10 -9.79 6.10
N LEU A 131 -18.78 -9.37 4.87
CA LEU A 131 -17.76 -8.35 4.58
C LEU A 131 -18.05 -7.67 3.23
N PRO A 132 -19.16 -6.91 3.09
CA PRO A 132 -19.53 -6.26 1.83
C PRO A 132 -18.45 -5.34 1.27
N GLU A 133 -17.65 -4.75 2.15
CA GLU A 133 -16.48 -3.92 1.92
C GLU A 133 -15.20 -4.67 1.53
N ALA A 134 -15.24 -6.00 1.34
CA ALA A 134 -14.06 -6.73 0.85
C ALA A 134 -13.64 -6.23 -0.55
N ASP A 135 -12.36 -5.87 -0.65
CA ASP A 135 -11.73 -5.39 -1.88
C ASP A 135 -11.12 -6.56 -2.68
N ILE A 136 -10.61 -7.57 -1.96
CA ILE A 136 -10.04 -8.79 -2.53
C ILE A 136 -10.84 -9.97 -1.98
N VAL A 137 -11.37 -10.82 -2.87
CA VAL A 137 -12.11 -12.03 -2.50
C VAL A 137 -11.45 -13.25 -3.12
N MET A 138 -11.11 -14.23 -2.28
CA MET A 138 -10.52 -15.49 -2.72
C MET A 138 -11.25 -16.69 -2.13
N VAL A 139 -11.44 -17.72 -2.94
CA VAL A 139 -11.89 -19.04 -2.47
C VAL A 139 -10.69 -19.97 -2.34
N ILE A 140 -10.46 -20.50 -1.13
CA ILE A 140 -9.49 -21.57 -0.90
C ILE A 140 -10.27 -22.89 -1.00
N VAL A 141 -9.89 -23.74 -1.94
CA VAL A 141 -10.53 -25.03 -2.18
C VAL A 141 -9.73 -26.14 -1.52
N ASN A 142 -10.35 -26.95 -0.66
CA ASN A 142 -9.71 -28.05 0.06
C ASN A 142 -9.41 -29.27 -0.83
N SER A 143 -8.68 -29.04 -1.92
CA SER A 143 -8.33 -30.01 -2.95
C SER A 143 -6.81 -30.21 -3.01
N SER A 144 -6.38 -31.46 -3.22
CA SER A 144 -4.97 -31.78 -3.48
C SER A 144 -4.59 -31.70 -4.96
N LYS A 145 -5.58 -31.62 -5.87
CA LYS A 145 -5.30 -31.40 -7.29
C LYS A 145 -4.86 -29.95 -7.49
N TYR A 146 -3.88 -29.75 -8.37
CA TYR A 146 -3.42 -28.42 -8.75
C TYR A 146 -4.47 -27.74 -9.65
N GLY A 147 -4.82 -26.49 -9.32
CA GLY A 147 -5.59 -25.64 -10.22
C GLY A 147 -6.13 -24.38 -9.54
N GLY A 148 -6.58 -23.45 -10.37
CA GLY A 148 -7.08 -22.16 -9.95
C GLY A 148 -7.77 -21.43 -11.11
N SER A 149 -8.27 -20.24 -10.81
CA SER A 149 -8.77 -19.29 -11.81
C SER A 149 -8.78 -17.88 -11.25
N GLY A 150 -8.49 -16.90 -12.11
CA GLY A 150 -8.70 -15.48 -11.88
C GLY A 150 -10.00 -14.96 -12.47
N GLY A 151 -10.36 -13.71 -12.14
CA GLY A 151 -11.58 -13.07 -12.64
C GLY A 151 -12.15 -12.07 -11.63
N SER A 152 -13.47 -12.11 -11.41
CA SER A 152 -14.11 -11.31 -10.35
C SER A 152 -13.83 -11.83 -8.94
N ILE A 153 -13.40 -13.08 -8.82
CA ILE A 153 -12.89 -13.72 -7.60
C ILE A 153 -11.65 -14.54 -7.96
N ALA A 154 -10.70 -14.62 -7.03
CA ALA A 154 -9.58 -15.56 -7.14
C ALA A 154 -10.01 -16.93 -6.60
N VAL A 155 -9.60 -18.02 -7.25
CA VAL A 155 -9.85 -19.38 -6.80
C VAL A 155 -8.56 -20.17 -6.88
N ALA A 156 -8.24 -20.93 -5.83
CA ALA A 156 -7.06 -21.78 -5.80
C ALA A 156 -7.27 -23.03 -4.94
N ASN A 157 -6.58 -24.11 -5.27
CA ASN A 157 -6.47 -25.26 -4.39
C ASN A 157 -5.53 -24.94 -3.20
N ARG A 158 -5.83 -25.50 -2.02
CA ARG A 158 -5.14 -25.23 -0.74
C ARG A 158 -3.61 -25.45 -0.73
N LEU A 159 -3.07 -26.19 -1.68
CA LEU A 159 -1.64 -26.58 -1.68
C LEU A 159 -0.78 -25.62 -2.51
N ASP A 160 -1.39 -24.70 -3.24
CA ASP A 160 -0.68 -23.73 -4.06
C ASP A 160 -0.96 -22.29 -3.60
N PRO A 161 -0.37 -21.85 -2.48
CA PRO A 161 -0.56 -20.50 -1.99
C PRO A 161 0.08 -19.46 -2.91
N GLU A 162 1.07 -19.80 -3.76
CA GLU A 162 1.75 -18.81 -4.61
C GLU A 162 0.85 -18.28 -5.72
N ILE A 163 -0.10 -19.09 -6.20
CA ILE A 163 -1.06 -18.68 -7.22
C ILE A 163 -1.92 -17.50 -6.76
N VAL A 164 -2.08 -17.26 -5.44
CA VAL A 164 -2.90 -16.16 -4.94
C VAL A 164 -2.48 -14.81 -5.49
N ALA A 165 -1.18 -14.54 -5.55
CA ALA A 165 -0.68 -13.28 -6.04
C ALA A 165 -0.81 -13.18 -7.56
N HIS A 166 -0.76 -14.30 -8.29
CA HIS A 166 -1.07 -14.32 -9.72
C HIS A 166 -2.55 -13.93 -9.95
N GLU A 167 -3.48 -14.60 -9.27
CA GLU A 167 -4.91 -14.36 -9.46
C GLU A 167 -5.39 -12.99 -8.92
N VAL A 168 -4.77 -12.51 -7.84
CA VAL A 168 -4.96 -11.14 -7.34
C VAL A 168 -4.38 -10.13 -8.33
N GLY A 169 -3.33 -10.47 -9.08
CA GLY A 169 -2.81 -9.66 -10.18
C GLY A 169 -3.89 -9.32 -11.21
N HIS A 170 -4.71 -10.30 -11.60
CA HIS A 170 -5.83 -10.07 -12.52
C HIS A 170 -6.99 -9.31 -11.86
N SER A 171 -7.45 -9.80 -10.72
CA SER A 171 -8.69 -9.32 -10.09
C SER A 171 -8.56 -7.94 -9.46
N PHE A 172 -7.39 -7.62 -8.89
CA PHE A 172 -7.11 -6.39 -8.16
C PHE A 172 -6.20 -5.44 -8.95
N ALA A 173 -5.03 -5.88 -9.40
CA ALA A 173 -4.05 -5.04 -10.07
C ALA A 173 -4.25 -4.90 -11.60
N LYS A 174 -5.28 -5.54 -12.16
CA LYS A 174 -5.66 -5.50 -13.59
C LYS A 174 -4.54 -5.90 -14.55
N LEU A 175 -3.66 -6.79 -14.10
CA LEU A 175 -2.60 -7.36 -14.92
C LEU A 175 -3.16 -8.44 -15.85
N ALA A 176 -2.53 -8.60 -17.01
CA ALA A 176 -2.76 -9.73 -17.90
C ALA A 176 -1.73 -10.84 -17.66
N ASP A 177 -2.05 -12.03 -18.17
CA ASP A 177 -1.09 -13.12 -18.27
C ASP A 177 0.08 -12.75 -19.18
N GLU A 178 1.29 -13.08 -18.72
CA GLU A 178 2.52 -12.83 -19.48
C GLU A 178 3.00 -14.06 -20.27
N TYR A 179 2.30 -15.18 -20.15
CA TYR A 179 2.57 -16.38 -20.92
C TYR A 179 1.85 -16.38 -22.29
N GLU A 180 2.43 -17.14 -23.21
CA GLU A 180 2.10 -17.16 -24.63
C GLU A 180 1.22 -18.35 -25.06
N TYR A 181 0.97 -19.32 -24.17
CA TYR A 181 0.18 -20.51 -24.53
C TYR A 181 -1.33 -20.24 -24.56
N ALA A 182 -2.03 -20.99 -25.41
CA ALA A 182 -3.43 -20.78 -25.77
C ALA A 182 -4.37 -20.76 -24.54
N GLY A 183 -5.27 -19.78 -24.50
CA GLY A 183 -6.24 -19.65 -23.40
C GLY A 183 -7.21 -18.48 -23.52
N GLY A 184 -6.89 -17.43 -24.29
CA GLY A 184 -7.75 -16.27 -24.43
C GLY A 184 -7.41 -15.38 -25.64
N THR A 185 -8.12 -14.25 -25.73
CA THR A 185 -7.85 -13.23 -26.74
C THR A 185 -6.82 -12.23 -26.22
N PRO A 186 -5.74 -11.97 -26.96
CA PRO A 186 -4.77 -10.95 -26.60
C PRO A 186 -5.42 -9.56 -26.42
N HIS A 187 -5.02 -8.84 -25.38
CA HIS A 187 -5.59 -7.54 -25.03
C HIS A 187 -4.59 -6.67 -24.26
N GLU A 188 -4.81 -5.36 -24.33
CA GLU A 188 -3.98 -4.38 -23.63
C GLU A 188 -4.18 -4.46 -22.11
N ALA A 189 -3.08 -4.44 -21.37
CA ALA A 189 -3.05 -4.37 -19.92
C ALA A 189 -1.89 -3.47 -19.47
N PRO A 190 -1.73 -3.16 -18.17
CA PRO A 190 -0.56 -2.44 -17.68
C PRO A 190 0.77 -3.14 -17.98
N ASN A 191 0.78 -4.48 -17.98
CA ASN A 191 1.95 -5.32 -18.22
C ASN A 191 1.95 -6.05 -19.57
N ALA A 192 1.06 -5.68 -20.49
CA ALA A 192 1.04 -6.25 -21.83
C ALA A 192 0.56 -5.27 -22.88
N THR A 193 1.23 -5.23 -24.03
CA THR A 193 0.87 -4.32 -25.13
C THR A 193 1.21 -4.88 -26.50
N ALA A 194 0.47 -4.47 -27.53
CA ALA A 194 0.84 -4.63 -28.94
C ALA A 194 1.62 -3.42 -29.49
N ILE A 195 1.83 -2.37 -28.67
CA ILE A 195 2.37 -1.09 -29.11
C ILE A 195 3.72 -0.81 -28.45
N ILE A 196 4.80 -1.02 -29.21
CA ILE A 196 6.18 -0.78 -28.75
C ILE A 196 6.95 0.28 -29.56
N SER A 197 6.34 0.79 -30.63
CA SER A 197 6.96 1.76 -31.55
C SER A 197 6.05 2.97 -31.80
N PRO A 198 6.58 4.21 -31.79
CA PRO A 198 7.93 4.57 -31.32
C PRO A 198 8.14 4.19 -29.85
N ARG A 199 9.39 4.13 -29.37
CA ARG A 199 9.72 3.76 -27.98
C ARG A 199 8.88 4.52 -26.93
N THR A 200 8.55 5.77 -27.20
CA THR A 200 7.71 6.62 -26.34
C THR A 200 6.27 6.12 -26.17
N SER A 201 5.78 5.26 -27.07
CA SER A 201 4.46 4.64 -26.99
C SER A 201 4.43 3.40 -26.09
N LEU A 202 5.59 2.87 -25.70
CA LEU A 202 5.67 1.75 -24.75
C LEU A 202 5.20 2.21 -23.37
N LYS A 203 4.17 1.56 -22.85
CA LYS A 203 3.44 1.98 -21.64
C LYS A 203 4.34 2.13 -20.41
N TRP A 204 5.29 1.21 -20.24
CA TRP A 204 6.24 1.20 -19.12
C TRP A 204 7.63 1.73 -19.51
N ASN A 205 7.74 2.55 -20.57
CA ASN A 205 9.03 3.07 -21.04
C ASN A 205 9.85 3.79 -19.94
N TYR A 206 9.19 4.37 -18.92
CA TYR A 206 9.84 5.03 -17.78
C TYR A 206 10.55 4.07 -16.80
N TRP A 207 10.31 2.76 -16.92
CA TRP A 207 11.09 1.72 -16.26
C TRP A 207 12.27 1.22 -17.10
N VAL A 208 12.24 1.44 -18.42
CA VAL A 208 13.21 0.90 -19.36
C VAL A 208 14.44 1.80 -19.47
N ASP A 209 15.61 1.28 -19.13
CA ASP A 209 16.88 1.99 -19.31
C ASP A 209 17.08 2.39 -20.78
N GLY A 210 17.63 3.59 -21.04
CA GLY A 210 17.78 4.14 -22.39
C GLY A 210 18.62 3.27 -23.34
N SER A 211 19.52 2.44 -22.81
CA SER A 211 20.34 1.49 -23.58
C SER A 211 19.63 0.19 -23.92
N THR A 212 18.48 -0.11 -23.28
CA THR A 212 17.75 -1.36 -23.54
C THR A 212 17.05 -1.29 -24.90
N PRO A 213 17.30 -2.25 -25.81
CA PRO A 213 16.66 -2.29 -27.13
C PRO A 213 15.16 -2.58 -27.02
N ILE A 214 14.37 -2.03 -27.94
CA ILE A 214 12.93 -2.27 -28.06
C ILE A 214 12.62 -2.67 -29.51
N ALA A 215 12.19 -3.91 -29.80
CA ALA A 215 11.96 -5.04 -28.90
C ALA A 215 13.25 -5.55 -28.20
N THR A 216 13.10 -6.13 -27.00
CA THR A 216 14.21 -6.60 -26.16
C THR A 216 14.47 -8.10 -26.40
N PRO A 217 15.70 -8.50 -26.76
CA PRO A 217 16.06 -9.91 -26.94
C PRO A 217 15.98 -10.71 -25.64
N GLU A 218 15.48 -11.95 -25.71
CA GLU A 218 15.50 -12.91 -24.59
C GLU A 218 16.86 -13.58 -24.45
N THR A 219 17.84 -12.83 -23.93
CA THR A 219 19.18 -13.35 -23.62
C THR A 219 19.52 -13.09 -22.16
N SER A 220 20.50 -13.82 -21.61
CA SER A 220 20.97 -13.62 -20.24
C SER A 220 21.41 -12.18 -19.94
N THR A 221 21.85 -11.43 -20.96
CA THR A 221 22.18 -9.99 -20.87
C THR A 221 20.99 -9.15 -20.41
N TYR A 222 19.78 -9.51 -20.80
CA TYR A 222 18.54 -8.76 -20.52
C TYR A 222 17.65 -9.45 -19.48
N GLY A 223 18.07 -10.59 -18.90
CA GLY A 223 17.23 -11.41 -18.02
C GLY A 223 16.75 -10.72 -16.73
N SER A 224 17.39 -9.63 -16.32
CA SER A 224 17.03 -8.85 -15.13
C SER A 224 16.59 -7.41 -15.42
N VAL A 225 16.51 -6.99 -16.69
CA VAL A 225 16.12 -5.63 -17.05
C VAL A 225 14.62 -5.54 -17.34
N VAL A 226 14.08 -4.34 -17.23
CA VAL A 226 12.76 -4.02 -17.79
C VAL A 226 12.94 -3.64 -19.26
N GLY A 227 12.19 -4.29 -20.14
CA GLY A 227 12.25 -4.14 -21.60
C GLY A 227 10.90 -4.40 -22.24
N ALA A 228 10.89 -4.75 -23.53
CA ALA A 228 9.71 -5.24 -24.25
C ALA A 228 10.04 -6.61 -24.84
N PHE A 229 9.74 -7.67 -24.08
CA PHE A 229 9.99 -9.05 -24.49
C PHE A 229 8.78 -9.58 -25.25
N GLU A 230 9.00 -10.15 -26.44
CA GLU A 230 7.92 -10.66 -27.28
C GLU A 230 7.32 -11.94 -26.69
N GLY A 231 6.00 -12.09 -26.82
CA GLY A 231 5.21 -13.15 -26.21
C GLY A 231 4.49 -12.66 -24.95
N ALA A 232 3.17 -12.51 -25.03
CA ALA A 232 2.32 -12.16 -23.89
C ALA A 232 0.84 -12.43 -24.22
N VAL A 233 0.00 -12.53 -23.20
CA VAL A 233 -1.46 -12.61 -23.31
C VAL A 233 -1.91 -13.62 -24.37
N TYR A 234 -1.42 -14.85 -24.24
CA TYR A 234 -1.80 -15.98 -25.10
C TYR A 234 -1.35 -15.86 -26.57
N SER A 235 -0.46 -14.92 -26.89
CA SER A 235 0.15 -14.77 -28.21
C SER A 235 1.66 -14.86 -28.14
N ALA A 236 2.26 -15.69 -28.99
CA ALA A 236 3.71 -15.82 -29.12
C ALA A 236 4.36 -14.68 -29.92
N SER A 237 3.58 -13.89 -30.66
CA SER A 237 4.09 -12.80 -31.50
C SER A 237 3.17 -11.58 -31.47
N GLY A 238 3.73 -10.39 -31.71
CA GLY A 238 2.94 -9.15 -31.81
C GLY A 238 2.37 -8.63 -30.48
N TRP A 239 2.78 -9.22 -29.36
CA TRP A 239 2.44 -8.81 -28.00
C TRP A 239 3.68 -8.86 -27.14
N TRP A 240 3.86 -7.88 -26.26
CA TRP A 240 5.06 -7.71 -25.46
C TRP A 240 4.74 -7.58 -23.98
N ARG A 241 5.66 -8.09 -23.14
CA ARG A 241 5.64 -8.01 -21.67
C ARG A 241 6.88 -7.26 -21.13
N PRO A 242 6.82 -6.73 -19.90
CA PRO A 242 7.85 -5.84 -19.37
C PRO A 242 9.14 -6.54 -18.92
N THR A 243 9.06 -7.80 -18.53
CA THR A 243 10.19 -8.58 -18.01
C THR A 243 10.28 -9.94 -18.67
N GLN A 244 11.48 -10.50 -18.78
CA GLN A 244 11.65 -11.82 -19.40
C GLN A 244 10.85 -12.89 -18.64
N ASN A 245 10.80 -12.78 -17.30
CA ASN A 245 9.96 -13.62 -16.46
C ASN A 245 9.35 -12.81 -15.30
N SER A 246 8.17 -13.22 -14.84
CA SER A 246 7.51 -12.70 -13.64
C SER A 246 6.50 -13.71 -13.10
N ARG A 247 5.95 -13.45 -11.92
CA ARG A 247 4.80 -14.20 -11.37
C ARG A 247 3.59 -14.28 -12.31
N MET A 248 3.42 -13.32 -13.23
CA MET A 248 2.34 -13.35 -14.23
C MET A 248 2.65 -14.27 -15.42
N ARG A 249 3.87 -14.82 -15.51
CA ARG A 249 4.28 -15.79 -16.53
C ARG A 249 4.52 -17.18 -15.96
N ASN A 250 5.21 -17.28 -14.82
CA ASN A 250 5.61 -18.54 -14.21
C ASN A 250 5.50 -18.51 -12.67
N ASN A 251 5.13 -19.66 -12.10
CA ASN A 251 5.13 -19.87 -10.64
C ASN A 251 6.56 -19.85 -10.07
N GLY A 252 6.72 -19.54 -8.78
CA GLY A 252 8.02 -19.45 -8.12
C GLY A 252 8.86 -18.22 -8.50
N ILE A 253 8.34 -17.32 -9.33
CA ILE A 253 9.03 -16.08 -9.73
C ILE A 253 8.36 -14.89 -9.02
N PRO A 254 9.14 -13.91 -8.51
CA PRO A 254 8.59 -12.66 -7.99
C PRO A 254 7.87 -11.84 -9.05
N LEU A 255 7.07 -10.86 -8.61
CA LEU A 255 6.52 -9.86 -9.51
C LEU A 255 7.67 -9.01 -10.10
N GLY A 256 7.57 -8.70 -11.40
CA GLY A 256 8.47 -7.73 -12.04
C GLY A 256 8.21 -6.30 -11.56
N PRO A 257 9.10 -5.33 -11.84
CA PRO A 257 8.94 -3.95 -11.36
C PRO A 257 7.64 -3.28 -11.83
N VAL A 258 7.26 -3.47 -13.11
CA VAL A 258 6.01 -2.93 -13.67
C VAL A 258 4.78 -3.52 -12.96
N ASN A 259 4.79 -4.82 -12.70
CA ASN A 259 3.69 -5.50 -12.01
C ASN A 259 3.63 -5.06 -10.55
N SER A 260 4.78 -4.92 -9.89
CA SER A 260 4.89 -4.45 -8.50
C SER A 260 4.34 -3.03 -8.34
N GLU A 261 4.63 -2.13 -9.28
CA GLU A 261 4.07 -0.78 -9.30
C GLU A 261 2.54 -0.81 -9.35
N GLN A 262 1.96 -1.65 -10.22
CA GLN A 262 0.49 -1.77 -10.30
C GLN A 262 -0.13 -2.35 -9.03
N PHE A 263 0.54 -3.27 -8.34
CA PHE A 263 0.08 -3.76 -7.03
C PHE A 263 0.04 -2.64 -5.99
N VAL A 264 1.04 -1.76 -5.94
CA VAL A 264 1.06 -0.63 -5.00
C VAL A 264 0.04 0.44 -5.38
N LEU A 265 -0.08 0.77 -6.67
CA LEU A 265 -1.11 1.72 -7.14
C LEU A 265 -2.53 1.19 -6.89
N ALA A 266 -2.80 -0.09 -7.17
CA ALA A 266 -4.09 -0.70 -6.89
C ALA A 266 -4.41 -0.73 -5.39
N MET A 267 -3.41 -0.91 -4.52
CA MET A 267 -3.61 -0.76 -3.08
C MET A 267 -4.05 0.68 -2.75
N TYR A 268 -3.32 1.69 -3.24
CA TYR A 268 -3.63 3.10 -2.97
C TYR A 268 -4.92 3.61 -3.65
N ASP A 269 -5.46 2.93 -4.66
CA ASP A 269 -6.82 3.19 -5.17
C ASP A 269 -7.90 2.94 -4.09
N HIS A 270 -7.58 2.17 -3.04
CA HIS A 270 -8.51 1.79 -1.96
C HIS A 270 -8.17 2.38 -0.59
N VAL A 271 -6.94 2.84 -0.37
CA VAL A 271 -6.51 3.35 0.95
C VAL A 271 -5.65 4.60 0.82
N SER A 272 -5.76 5.49 1.82
CA SER A 272 -4.96 6.71 1.89
C SER A 272 -3.66 6.53 2.69
N PRO A 273 -2.54 7.17 2.28
CA PRO A 273 -1.33 7.27 3.10
C PRO A 273 -1.55 8.09 4.40
N LEU A 274 -2.61 8.88 4.50
CA LEU A 274 -3.02 9.60 5.71
C LEU A 274 -3.98 8.74 6.54
N ASP A 275 -3.53 8.18 7.67
CA ASP A 275 -4.37 7.33 8.53
C ASP A 275 -5.29 8.13 9.44
N GLY A 276 -4.86 9.34 9.83
CA GLY A 276 -5.66 10.25 10.62
C GLY A 276 -4.98 11.60 10.80
N TYR A 277 -5.68 12.51 11.45
CA TYR A 277 -5.19 13.84 11.75
C TYR A 277 -5.96 14.42 12.95
N SER A 278 -5.34 15.37 13.63
CA SER A 278 -5.94 16.04 14.78
C SER A 278 -5.52 17.51 14.81
N PRO A 279 -6.46 18.42 15.14
CA PRO A 279 -7.90 18.20 15.35
C PRO A 279 -8.62 17.91 14.03
N ALA A 280 -9.94 17.70 14.08
CA ALA A 280 -10.78 17.61 12.89
C ALA A 280 -10.56 18.82 11.95
N ALA A 281 -10.67 18.59 10.64
CA ALA A 281 -10.51 19.64 9.64
C ALA A 281 -11.53 20.76 9.86
N GLY A 282 -11.10 22.01 9.65
CA GLY A 282 -11.93 23.19 9.89
C GLY A 282 -11.18 24.32 10.59
N THR A 283 -11.90 25.16 11.33
CA THR A 283 -11.31 26.30 12.04
C THR A 283 -10.75 25.88 13.40
N VAL A 284 -9.47 26.18 13.64
CA VAL A 284 -8.71 25.78 14.83
C VAL A 284 -8.04 26.99 15.46
N ALA A 285 -8.24 27.21 16.75
CA ALA A 285 -7.48 28.20 17.50
C ALA A 285 -6.07 27.68 17.78
N TRP A 286 -5.04 28.40 17.34
CA TRP A 286 -3.65 28.03 17.60
C TRP A 286 -3.29 28.12 19.08
N GLN A 287 -2.80 27.02 19.66
CA GLN A 287 -2.37 26.95 21.07
C GLN A 287 -0.85 26.74 21.24
N GLY A 288 -0.11 26.59 20.14
CA GLY A 288 1.33 26.31 20.15
C GLY A 288 1.69 25.09 19.30
N PRO A 289 2.99 24.73 19.24
CA PRO A 289 3.46 23.54 18.53
C PRO A 289 2.67 22.29 18.92
N GLY A 290 2.33 21.46 17.93
CA GLY A 290 1.49 20.27 18.13
C GLY A 290 -0.01 20.54 18.16
N THR A 291 -0.47 21.79 18.01
CA THR A 291 -1.92 22.08 17.82
C THR A 291 -2.47 21.33 16.61
N LEU A 292 -1.70 21.21 15.53
CA LEU A 292 -2.06 20.42 14.35
C LEU A 292 -1.11 19.23 14.21
N SER A 293 -1.65 18.08 13.88
CA SER A 293 -0.89 16.85 13.68
C SER A 293 -1.55 15.93 12.66
N VAL A 294 -0.72 15.11 12.02
CA VAL A 294 -1.13 14.05 11.11
C VAL A 294 -0.55 12.72 11.59
N ALA A 295 -1.26 11.64 11.28
CA ALA A 295 -0.85 10.27 11.51
C ALA A 295 -0.67 9.57 10.14
N PRO A 296 0.55 9.55 9.60
CA PRO A 296 0.85 8.75 8.40
C PRO A 296 0.58 7.27 8.64
N LYS A 297 0.03 6.58 7.65
CA LYS A 297 -0.17 5.13 7.65
C LYS A 297 1.18 4.47 7.42
N GLN A 298 1.85 4.07 8.47
CA GLN A 298 3.27 3.72 8.42
C GLN A 298 3.54 2.40 7.67
N PRO A 299 4.31 2.38 6.56
CA PRO A 299 4.89 1.16 6.01
C PRO A 299 6.03 0.65 6.89
N ASP A 300 6.31 -0.65 6.80
CA ASP A 300 7.47 -1.26 7.42
C ASP A 300 8.73 -1.03 6.56
N GLY A 301 9.79 -0.52 7.19
CA GLY A 301 11.11 -0.32 6.58
C GLY A 301 11.42 1.10 6.10
N PHE A 302 10.43 2.01 6.04
CA PHE A 302 10.65 3.42 5.70
C PHE A 302 9.52 4.32 6.23
N ASP A 303 9.80 5.63 6.33
CA ASP A 303 8.83 6.65 6.74
C ASP A 303 8.16 7.35 5.56
N LEU A 304 6.86 7.62 5.69
CA LEU A 304 6.17 8.52 4.78
C LEU A 304 6.61 9.96 5.02
N ALA A 305 6.79 10.72 3.94
CA ALA A 305 7.12 12.13 4.04
C ALA A 305 5.90 12.93 4.49
N VAL A 306 6.12 13.91 5.37
CA VAL A 306 5.11 14.89 5.76
C VAL A 306 5.61 16.27 5.41
N GLU A 307 4.80 17.00 4.66
CA GLU A 307 5.07 18.36 4.22
C GLU A 307 3.96 19.30 4.73
N TRP A 308 4.32 20.54 5.06
CA TRP A 308 3.39 21.54 5.58
C TRP A 308 3.38 22.80 4.71
N TRP A 309 2.20 23.38 4.49
CA TRP A 309 2.00 24.64 3.77
C TRP A 309 1.23 25.64 4.63
N VAL A 310 1.57 26.92 4.52
CA VAL A 310 0.82 28.03 5.11
C VAL A 310 0.41 28.98 3.99
N ASN A 311 -0.89 29.26 3.87
CA ASN A 311 -1.47 30.12 2.84
C ASN A 311 -1.03 29.75 1.40
N GLY A 312 -0.94 28.44 1.13
CA GLY A 312 -0.51 27.91 -0.17
C GLY A 312 1.01 27.89 -0.39
N VAL A 313 1.81 28.42 0.55
CA VAL A 313 3.28 28.41 0.46
C VAL A 313 3.85 27.23 1.25
N LYS A 314 4.64 26.39 0.58
CA LYS A 314 5.32 25.25 1.21
C LYS A 314 6.34 25.76 2.24
N THR A 315 6.30 25.20 3.44
CA THR A 315 7.25 25.51 4.51
C THR A 315 8.42 24.52 4.52
N ALA A 316 9.46 24.84 5.31
CA ALA A 316 10.54 23.90 5.61
C ALA A 316 10.17 22.92 6.75
N GLU A 317 8.98 23.03 7.35
CA GLU A 317 8.57 22.16 8.45
C GLU A 317 8.25 20.76 7.93
N THR A 318 8.71 19.76 8.68
CA THR A 318 8.52 18.33 8.42
C THR A 318 8.05 17.62 9.69
N GLY A 319 7.64 16.37 9.55
CA GLY A 319 7.21 15.53 10.68
C GLY A 319 5.72 15.64 11.01
N LYS A 320 5.29 14.80 11.95
CA LYS A 320 3.87 14.48 12.23
C LYS A 320 3.11 15.61 12.94
N SER A 321 3.79 16.64 13.41
CA SER A 321 3.20 17.76 14.18
C SER A 321 3.68 19.09 13.63
N PHE A 322 2.78 20.05 13.51
CA PHE A 322 3.08 21.39 13.03
C PHE A 322 3.65 22.26 14.15
N ASN A 323 4.74 22.97 13.89
CA ASN A 323 5.39 23.84 14.87
C ASN A 323 4.89 25.29 14.79
N GLY A 324 4.32 25.70 13.65
CA GLY A 324 3.69 27.01 13.49
C GLY A 324 4.68 28.17 13.39
N SER A 325 5.92 27.90 12.99
CA SER A 325 6.97 28.90 12.78
C SER A 325 6.62 29.85 11.64
N ASN A 326 5.84 29.37 10.67
CA ASN A 326 5.44 30.12 9.47
C ASN A 326 4.04 30.75 9.58
N LEU A 327 3.39 30.67 10.74
CA LEU A 327 2.09 31.29 10.96
C LEU A 327 2.22 32.80 11.23
N PRO A 328 1.29 33.64 10.71
CA PRO A 328 1.16 35.03 11.13
C PRO A 328 1.06 35.15 12.66
N LEU A 329 1.52 36.26 13.24
CA LEU A 329 1.45 36.48 14.69
C LEU A 329 -0.01 36.65 15.18
N THR A 330 -0.88 37.19 14.31
CA THR A 330 -2.31 37.41 14.57
C THR A 330 -3.13 37.17 13.31
N GLY A 331 -4.42 36.92 13.47
CA GLY A 331 -5.36 36.73 12.35
C GLY A 331 -5.53 35.26 11.98
N SER A 332 -5.91 34.99 10.73
CA SER A 332 -6.15 33.64 10.22
C SER A 332 -5.18 33.24 9.13
N ALA A 333 -4.81 31.96 9.08
CA ALA A 333 -4.04 31.37 8.00
C ALA A 333 -4.58 29.98 7.65
N THR A 334 -4.51 29.60 6.38
CA THR A 334 -4.78 28.22 5.97
C THR A 334 -3.51 27.41 6.16
N VAL A 335 -3.59 26.30 6.91
CA VAL A 335 -2.50 25.35 7.08
C VAL A 335 -2.90 24.03 6.43
N MET A 336 -2.07 23.49 5.56
CA MET A 336 -2.26 22.18 4.95
C MET A 336 -1.10 21.25 5.32
N ALA A 337 -1.40 20.01 5.65
CA ALA A 337 -0.44 18.92 5.72
C ALA A 337 -0.66 17.97 4.54
N LYS A 338 0.42 17.53 3.88
CA LYS A 338 0.38 16.45 2.88
C LYS A 338 1.28 15.32 3.35
N VAL A 339 0.74 14.10 3.36
CA VAL A 339 1.47 12.86 3.65
C VAL A 339 1.72 12.15 2.33
N ILE A 340 2.97 11.76 2.07
CA ILE A 340 3.43 11.28 0.76
C ILE A 340 4.23 10.00 0.92
N ASP A 341 3.87 8.97 0.16
CA ASP A 341 4.70 7.78 -0.06
C ASP A 341 5.77 8.07 -1.13
N ARG A 342 7.02 7.85 -0.77
CA ARG A 342 8.21 7.98 -1.65
C ARG A 342 8.94 6.64 -1.81
N GLY A 343 8.27 5.53 -1.51
CA GLY A 343 8.77 4.19 -1.72
C GLY A 343 9.15 3.96 -3.18
N SER A 344 10.13 3.08 -3.40
CA SER A 344 10.72 2.84 -4.72
C SER A 344 9.87 1.99 -5.66
N TRP A 345 8.73 1.46 -5.18
CA TRP A 345 7.86 0.57 -5.94
C TRP A 345 7.09 1.29 -7.05
N VAL A 346 6.88 2.61 -6.92
CA VAL A 346 6.14 3.43 -7.88
C VAL A 346 7.06 4.52 -8.42
N ARG A 347 7.27 4.53 -9.75
CA ARG A 347 7.96 5.58 -10.49
C ARG A 347 7.00 6.61 -11.05
N GLN A 348 5.80 6.19 -11.44
CA GLN A 348 4.78 7.10 -11.95
C GLN A 348 3.44 6.89 -11.26
N ASP A 349 2.91 7.99 -10.73
CA ASP A 349 1.60 8.06 -10.12
C ASP A 349 0.76 9.14 -10.84
N PRO A 350 0.22 8.83 -12.03
CA PRO A 350 -0.54 9.80 -12.81
C PRO A 350 -1.87 10.20 -12.16
N LYS A 351 -2.36 9.38 -11.22
CA LYS A 351 -3.62 9.61 -10.48
C LYS A 351 -3.41 10.40 -9.18
N GLY A 352 -2.18 10.52 -8.69
CA GLY A 352 -1.87 11.18 -7.42
C GLY A 352 -2.37 10.40 -6.21
N LEU A 353 -2.28 9.06 -6.24
CA LEU A 353 -2.73 8.16 -5.18
C LEU A 353 -1.75 8.05 -4.00
N LEU A 354 -0.46 8.31 -4.23
CA LEU A 354 0.59 8.13 -3.22
C LEU A 354 0.66 9.29 -2.21
N ASP A 355 -0.21 10.28 -2.33
CA ASP A 355 -0.33 11.34 -1.34
C ASP A 355 -1.77 11.68 -0.98
N ASP A 356 -1.95 12.17 0.24
CA ASP A 356 -3.23 12.70 0.71
C ASP A 356 -2.97 13.87 1.65
N SER A 357 -3.95 14.75 1.80
CA SER A 357 -3.79 16.00 2.52
C SER A 357 -4.99 16.37 3.37
N VAL A 358 -4.72 17.14 4.41
CA VAL A 358 -5.74 17.76 5.27
C VAL A 358 -5.43 19.24 5.43
N SER A 359 -6.47 20.06 5.46
CA SER A 359 -6.36 21.51 5.61
C SER A 359 -7.18 22.02 6.81
N TRP A 360 -6.62 23.02 7.49
CA TRP A 360 -7.25 23.76 8.58
C TRP A 360 -7.20 25.26 8.31
N THR A 361 -8.18 25.99 8.83
CA THR A 361 -8.10 27.45 9.00
C THR A 361 -7.66 27.72 10.43
N VAL A 362 -6.42 28.15 10.62
CA VAL A 362 -5.85 28.42 11.93
C VAL A 362 -6.04 29.88 12.31
N THR A 363 -6.57 30.16 13.50
CA THR A 363 -6.70 31.51 14.05
C THR A 363 -5.73 31.76 15.19
N ARG A 364 -5.06 32.91 15.19
CA ARG A 364 -4.23 33.42 16.28
C ARG A 364 -4.81 34.73 16.79
N SER A 365 -5.16 34.75 18.08
CA SER A 365 -5.54 35.99 18.76
C SER A 365 -4.29 36.72 19.24
N ALA A 366 -4.33 38.05 19.23
CA ALA A 366 -3.32 38.84 19.91
C ALA A 366 -3.28 38.41 21.38
N THR A 367 -2.08 38.11 21.90
CA THR A 367 -1.93 37.93 23.35
C THR A 367 -2.37 39.23 24.01
N PRO A 368 -3.34 39.22 24.96
CA PRO A 368 -3.72 40.45 25.63
C PRO A 368 -2.49 41.02 26.31
N THR A 369 -2.08 42.22 25.92
CA THR A 369 -1.06 42.97 26.65
C THR A 369 -1.55 43.07 28.09
N PRO A 370 -0.79 42.57 29.09
CA PRO A 370 -1.20 42.73 30.47
C PRO A 370 -1.40 44.22 30.71
N THR A 371 -2.63 44.62 31.05
CA THR A 371 -2.89 46.00 31.46
C THR A 371 -1.94 46.27 32.63
N PRO A 372 -1.09 47.32 32.58
CA PRO A 372 -0.21 47.61 33.69
C PRO A 372 -1.09 47.77 34.92
N THR A 373 -0.98 46.82 35.86
CA THR A 373 -1.61 46.98 37.16
C THR A 373 -0.87 48.14 37.80
N MET A 374 -1.55 49.28 38.00
CA MET A 374 -0.96 50.39 38.73
C MET A 374 -0.41 49.84 40.04
N ALA A 375 0.90 49.98 40.24
CA ALA A 375 1.51 49.63 41.52
C ALA A 375 0.73 50.35 42.62
N PRO A 376 0.35 49.68 43.73
CA PRO A 376 -0.38 50.32 44.80
C PRO A 376 0.41 51.54 45.26
N THR A 377 -0.20 52.72 45.18
CA THR A 377 0.38 53.95 45.68
C THR A 377 0.57 53.79 47.18
N SER A 378 1.83 53.74 47.64
CA SER A 378 2.13 53.71 49.06
C SER A 378 1.62 55.00 49.69
N THR A 379 0.53 54.90 50.45
CA THR A 379 0.10 55.99 51.32
C THR A 379 1.09 56.02 52.50
N PRO A 380 1.78 57.14 52.77
CA PRO A 380 2.70 57.20 53.90
C PRO A 380 1.92 57.02 55.20
N VAL A 381 2.17 55.92 55.90
CA VAL A 381 1.70 55.70 57.28
C VAL A 381 2.54 56.59 58.20
N PRO A 382 1.94 57.40 59.09
CA PRO A 382 2.69 58.24 60.01
C PRO A 382 3.53 57.39 60.97
N THR A 383 4.82 57.74 61.05
CA THR A 383 5.85 57.15 61.90
C THR A 383 5.47 57.28 63.37
N ALA A 384 5.16 56.17 64.04
CA ALA A 384 5.05 56.12 65.49
C ALA A 384 6.45 56.02 66.12
N THR A 385 6.72 56.92 67.07
CA THR A 385 7.96 57.06 67.86
C THR A 385 8.27 55.78 68.66
N PRO A 386 9.52 55.28 68.69
CA PRO A 386 9.86 54.08 69.44
C PRO A 386 9.91 54.35 70.96
N LYS A 387 9.15 53.56 71.72
CA LYS A 387 9.28 53.44 73.18
C LYS A 387 10.36 52.39 73.51
N PRO A 388 11.31 52.66 74.43
CA PRO A 388 12.41 51.73 74.71
C PRO A 388 11.87 50.47 75.37
N THR A 389 12.13 49.32 74.73
CA THR A 389 11.81 47.99 75.27
C THR A 389 13.11 47.27 75.57
N VAL A 390 13.20 46.79 76.81
CA VAL A 390 14.34 46.15 77.45
C VAL A 390 14.73 44.87 76.70
N VAL A 391 16.03 44.65 76.54
CA VAL A 391 16.61 43.42 75.96
C VAL A 391 16.51 42.28 76.97
N PRO A 392 15.77 41.19 76.71
CA PRO A 392 15.97 39.93 77.42
C PRO A 392 17.09 39.14 76.75
N THR A 393 18.06 38.75 77.56
CA THR A 393 19.14 37.82 77.26
C THR A 393 18.57 36.45 76.88
N SER A 394 18.92 35.91 75.71
CA SER A 394 18.56 34.55 75.32
C SER A 394 19.54 33.54 75.95
N THR A 395 19.01 32.74 76.86
CA THR A 395 19.61 31.50 77.39
C THR A 395 19.71 30.45 76.25
N PRO A 396 20.80 29.68 76.11
CA PRO A 396 20.96 28.69 75.05
C PRO A 396 19.93 27.55 75.19
N VAL A 397 19.17 27.30 74.13
CA VAL A 397 18.22 26.18 74.01
C VAL A 397 18.98 24.92 73.57
N PRO A 398 18.80 23.76 74.22
CA PRO A 398 19.52 22.54 73.89
C PRO A 398 19.09 21.93 72.56
N THR A 399 20.09 21.45 71.82
CA THR A 399 20.00 20.70 70.56
C THR A 399 19.09 19.47 70.70
N ALA A 400 17.97 19.46 69.98
CA ALA A 400 17.13 18.29 69.85
C ALA A 400 17.71 17.34 68.79
N THR A 401 18.11 16.16 69.22
CA THR A 401 18.55 15.03 68.39
C THR A 401 17.39 14.55 67.49
N PRO A 402 17.61 14.33 66.17
CA PRO A 402 16.55 13.87 65.28
C PRO A 402 16.07 12.46 65.66
N ARG A 403 14.76 12.35 65.90
CA ARG A 403 14.03 11.09 66.12
C ARG A 403 13.83 10.35 64.78
N PRO A 404 14.02 9.03 64.72
CA PRO A 404 13.98 8.27 63.46
C PRO A 404 12.58 8.23 62.85
N THR A 405 12.50 8.54 61.56
CA THR A 405 11.30 8.39 60.72
C THR A 405 11.09 6.92 60.42
N VAL A 406 9.93 6.38 60.81
CA VAL A 406 9.52 5.00 60.53
C VAL A 406 9.08 4.90 59.06
N ALA A 407 9.72 4.00 58.31
CA ALA A 407 9.37 3.68 56.93
C ALA A 407 7.99 2.97 56.85
N PRO A 408 7.19 3.19 55.80
CA PRO A 408 5.91 2.53 55.64
C PRO A 408 6.08 1.01 55.42
N THR A 409 5.39 0.24 56.25
CA THR A 409 5.22 -1.21 56.14
C THR A 409 4.37 -1.55 54.91
N SER A 410 4.92 -2.31 53.96
CA SER A 410 4.14 -2.94 52.90
C SER A 410 3.50 -4.22 53.42
N THR A 411 2.18 -4.31 53.28
CA THR A 411 1.39 -5.51 53.55
C THR A 411 1.78 -6.61 52.54
N PRO A 412 2.15 -7.83 52.97
CA PRO A 412 2.50 -8.90 52.04
C PRO A 412 1.26 -9.42 51.31
N VAL A 413 1.32 -9.42 49.98
CA VAL A 413 0.40 -10.11 49.08
C VAL A 413 0.74 -11.60 49.11
N PRO A 414 -0.23 -12.53 49.23
CA PRO A 414 0.05 -13.96 49.27
C PRO A 414 0.70 -14.44 47.97
N THR A 415 1.87 -15.06 48.11
CA THR A 415 2.65 -15.67 47.03
C THR A 415 1.98 -16.98 46.59
N ALA A 416 1.65 -17.10 45.31
CA ALA A 416 1.20 -18.37 44.74
C ALA A 416 2.35 -19.38 44.74
N THR A 417 2.11 -20.55 45.31
CA THR A 417 3.04 -21.69 45.33
C THR A 417 3.32 -22.17 43.90
N PRO A 418 4.58 -22.24 43.44
CA PRO A 418 4.88 -22.84 42.15
C PRO A 418 4.68 -24.36 42.21
N LYS A 419 3.90 -24.86 41.26
CA LYS A 419 3.73 -26.28 40.92
C LYS A 419 5.11 -26.92 40.63
N PRO A 420 5.40 -28.15 41.09
CA PRO A 420 6.71 -28.75 40.89
C PRO A 420 6.95 -29.04 39.40
N THR A 421 7.94 -28.35 38.82
CA THR A 421 8.44 -28.61 37.47
C THR A 421 9.48 -29.72 37.57
N VAL A 422 9.22 -30.82 36.86
CA VAL A 422 10.14 -31.96 36.71
C VAL A 422 11.43 -31.47 36.04
N ALA A 423 12.57 -31.80 36.65
CA ALA A 423 13.90 -31.50 36.14
C ALA A 423 14.10 -32.14 34.74
N PRO A 424 14.56 -31.39 33.72
CA PRO A 424 14.87 -31.99 32.43
C PRO A 424 16.12 -32.86 32.55
N THR A 425 15.95 -34.13 32.23
CA THR A 425 17.02 -35.10 31.99
C THR A 425 17.90 -34.61 30.84
N SER A 426 19.21 -34.51 31.06
CA SER A 426 20.18 -34.13 30.03
C SER A 426 20.27 -35.22 28.95
N THR A 427 19.69 -34.96 27.79
CA THR A 427 19.93 -35.75 26.57
C THR A 427 21.37 -35.48 26.11
N PRO A 428 22.19 -36.52 25.86
CA PRO A 428 23.56 -36.33 25.37
C PRO A 428 23.55 -35.68 23.98
N VAL A 429 24.31 -34.59 23.85
CA VAL A 429 24.57 -33.91 22.57
C VAL A 429 25.43 -34.85 21.69
N PRO A 430 25.07 -35.12 20.43
CA PRO A 430 25.92 -35.90 19.54
C PRO A 430 27.20 -35.12 19.24
N THR A 431 28.33 -35.75 19.56
CA THR A 431 29.68 -35.30 19.24
C THR A 431 29.83 -35.16 17.73
N ALA A 432 30.06 -33.95 17.24
CA ALA A 432 30.40 -33.73 15.83
C ALA A 432 31.78 -34.32 15.52
N THR A 433 31.79 -35.30 14.62
CA THR A 433 33.01 -35.88 14.02
C THR A 433 33.82 -34.78 13.32
N PRO A 434 35.16 -34.72 13.49
CA PRO A 434 35.98 -33.71 12.83
C PRO A 434 35.93 -33.88 11.31
N LYS A 435 35.45 -32.84 10.62
CA LYS A 435 35.52 -32.72 9.16
C LYS A 435 37.00 -32.59 8.75
N PRO A 436 37.49 -33.35 7.77
CA PRO A 436 38.89 -33.28 7.34
C PRO A 436 39.23 -31.86 6.86
N THR A 437 40.26 -31.30 7.48
CA THR A 437 40.91 -30.05 7.09
C THR A 437 41.60 -30.26 5.75
N VAL A 438 41.10 -29.61 4.69
CA VAL A 438 41.82 -29.53 3.42
C VAL A 438 42.95 -28.52 3.60
N ALA A 439 44.17 -28.95 3.30
CA ALA A 439 45.39 -28.14 3.34
C ALA A 439 45.24 -26.86 2.49
N PRO A 440 45.85 -25.73 2.89
CA PRO A 440 45.77 -24.50 2.12
C PRO A 440 46.47 -24.70 0.77
N THR A 441 45.68 -24.64 -0.31
CA THR A 441 46.20 -24.56 -1.67
C THR A 441 46.84 -23.18 -1.85
N SER A 442 48.13 -23.16 -2.18
CA SER A 442 48.89 -21.94 -2.46
C SER A 442 48.23 -21.12 -3.57
N THR A 443 47.81 -19.90 -3.26
CA THR A 443 47.36 -18.91 -4.23
C THR A 443 48.54 -18.54 -5.15
N PRO A 444 48.42 -18.65 -6.48
CA PRO A 444 49.46 -18.18 -7.38
C PRO A 444 49.57 -16.65 -7.30
N VAL A 445 50.80 -16.17 -7.12
CA VAL A 445 51.18 -14.77 -7.20
C VAL A 445 50.89 -14.25 -8.62
N PRO A 446 50.20 -13.11 -8.80
CA PRO A 446 50.02 -12.54 -10.12
C PRO A 446 51.36 -12.03 -10.67
N THR A 447 51.82 -12.67 -11.75
CA THR A 447 52.95 -12.22 -12.55
C THR A 447 52.60 -10.88 -13.22
N ALA A 448 53.42 -9.87 -13.01
CA ALA A 448 53.26 -8.55 -13.62
C ALA A 448 53.22 -8.65 -15.16
N THR A 449 52.10 -8.25 -15.75
CA THR A 449 51.94 -8.12 -17.20
C THR A 449 52.68 -6.86 -17.67
N PRO A 450 53.47 -6.91 -18.76
CA PRO A 450 54.18 -5.73 -19.24
C PRO A 450 53.22 -4.63 -19.70
N LYS A 451 53.51 -3.40 -19.27
CA LYS A 451 52.84 -2.16 -19.64
C LYS A 451 52.86 -1.97 -21.17
N PRO A 452 51.73 -1.66 -21.84
CA PRO A 452 51.74 -1.35 -23.26
C PRO A 452 52.50 -0.03 -23.51
N THR A 453 53.51 -0.09 -24.37
CA THR A 453 54.19 1.07 -24.94
C THR A 453 53.25 1.71 -25.97
N VAL A 454 52.84 2.95 -25.73
CA VAL A 454 52.04 3.74 -26.68
C VAL A 454 52.96 4.21 -27.81
N ALA A 455 52.62 3.85 -29.05
CA ALA A 455 53.27 4.38 -30.25
C ALA A 455 52.96 5.88 -30.42
N PRO A 456 53.91 6.72 -30.89
CA PRO A 456 53.67 8.14 -31.08
C PRO A 456 52.60 8.35 -32.15
N THR A 457 51.45 8.89 -31.75
CA THR A 457 50.38 9.29 -32.68
C THR A 457 50.69 10.68 -33.20
N SER A 458 50.65 10.87 -34.52
CA SER A 458 50.92 12.14 -35.19
C SER A 458 49.93 13.24 -34.78
N THR A 459 50.47 14.40 -34.47
CA THR A 459 49.73 15.64 -34.18
C THR A 459 48.94 16.08 -35.41
N PRO A 460 47.60 16.21 -35.37
CA PRO A 460 46.85 16.82 -36.46
C PRO A 460 47.11 18.32 -36.52
N VAL A 461 47.39 18.81 -37.72
CA VAL A 461 47.55 20.24 -38.07
C VAL A 461 46.22 20.96 -37.85
N PRO A 462 46.18 22.16 -37.23
CA PRO A 462 44.95 22.91 -37.02
C PRO A 462 44.36 23.35 -38.36
N THR A 463 43.15 22.88 -38.66
CA THR A 463 42.36 23.36 -39.79
C THR A 463 41.64 24.65 -39.36
N ALA A 464 41.75 25.70 -40.19
CA ALA A 464 41.17 27.01 -39.91
C ALA A 464 39.64 26.93 -39.69
N THR A 465 39.20 27.54 -38.60
CA THR A 465 37.79 27.66 -38.22
C THR A 465 37.06 28.60 -39.19
N PRO A 466 35.92 28.20 -39.80
CA PRO A 466 35.11 29.12 -40.57
C PRO A 466 34.48 30.18 -39.66
N LYS A 467 34.54 31.44 -40.10
CA LYS A 467 33.93 32.62 -39.48
C LYS A 467 32.41 32.41 -39.33
N PRO A 468 31.79 32.76 -38.19
CA PRO A 468 30.34 32.58 -38.02
C PRO A 468 29.56 33.48 -38.97
N THR A 469 28.72 32.86 -39.80
CA THR A 469 27.65 33.53 -40.54
C THR A 469 26.55 33.94 -39.55
N ALA A 470 26.13 35.20 -39.58
CA ALA A 470 25.06 35.72 -38.73
C ALA A 470 23.77 34.90 -38.89
N VAL A 471 23.28 34.36 -37.78
CA VAL A 471 21.96 33.72 -37.67
C VAL A 471 20.90 34.83 -37.73
N PRO A 472 19.83 34.69 -38.54
CA PRO A 472 18.75 35.66 -38.54
C PRO A 472 18.09 35.72 -37.16
N THR A 473 17.96 36.93 -36.63
CA THR A 473 17.22 37.24 -35.40
C THR A 473 15.78 36.76 -35.55
N VAL A 474 15.41 35.71 -34.81
CA VAL A 474 14.00 35.35 -34.63
C VAL A 474 13.35 36.42 -33.76
N THR A 475 12.42 37.17 -34.37
CA THR A 475 11.48 38.03 -33.65
C THR A 475 10.77 37.19 -32.59
N PRO A 476 10.74 37.60 -31.30
CA PRO A 476 10.04 36.84 -30.28
C PRO A 476 8.56 36.74 -30.67
N THR A 477 8.10 35.51 -30.86
CA THR A 477 6.68 35.20 -31.03
C THR A 477 5.96 35.61 -29.74
N PRO A 478 4.84 36.36 -29.80
CA PRO A 478 4.13 36.78 -28.60
C PRO A 478 3.74 35.55 -27.77
N VAL A 479 4.05 35.60 -26.47
CA VAL A 479 3.59 34.62 -25.48
C VAL A 479 2.08 34.52 -25.62
N ALA A 480 1.59 33.35 -26.01
CA ALA A 480 0.16 33.13 -26.21
C ALA A 480 -0.56 33.39 -24.88
N ALA A 481 -1.35 34.46 -24.85
CA ALA A 481 -2.22 34.79 -23.72
C ALA A 481 -3.20 33.64 -23.45
N CYS A 482 -3.67 33.52 -22.20
CA CYS A 482 -4.69 32.54 -21.85
C CYS A 482 -5.92 32.66 -22.77
N PRO A 483 -6.46 31.52 -23.25
CA PRO A 483 -7.77 31.52 -23.90
C PRO A 483 -8.85 32.02 -22.93
N ALA A 484 -9.98 32.46 -23.48
CA ALA A 484 -11.11 32.97 -22.69
C ALA A 484 -11.56 31.97 -21.61
N ALA A 485 -12.06 32.50 -20.48
CA ALA A 485 -12.54 31.67 -19.38
C ALA A 485 -13.67 30.73 -19.85
N TRP A 486 -13.67 29.50 -19.37
CA TRP A 486 -14.74 28.53 -19.65
C TRP A 486 -16.07 29.04 -19.07
N ASP A 487 -17.12 28.96 -19.89
CA ASP A 487 -18.49 29.34 -19.56
C ASP A 487 -19.39 28.11 -19.73
N ALA A 488 -20.07 27.73 -18.65
CA ALA A 488 -20.98 26.58 -18.63
C ALA A 488 -22.15 26.70 -19.62
N GLY A 489 -22.55 27.93 -19.97
CA GLY A 489 -23.63 28.21 -20.92
C GLY A 489 -23.22 28.17 -22.39
N ALA A 490 -21.93 28.22 -22.69
CA ALA A 490 -21.38 28.28 -24.04
C ALA A 490 -21.22 26.90 -24.68
N ILE A 491 -21.34 26.84 -26.01
CA ILE A 491 -21.10 25.63 -26.80
C ILE A 491 -19.66 25.64 -27.29
N TYR A 492 -18.97 24.52 -27.12
CA TYR A 492 -17.62 24.30 -27.61
C TYR A 492 -17.59 23.10 -28.55
N VAL A 493 -16.90 23.22 -29.67
CA VAL A 493 -16.64 22.14 -30.64
C VAL A 493 -15.17 21.77 -30.65
N GLY A 494 -14.85 20.62 -31.27
CA GLY A 494 -13.48 20.10 -31.32
C GLY A 494 -12.45 21.15 -31.75
N GLY A 495 -11.41 21.33 -30.93
CA GLY A 495 -10.35 22.33 -31.11
C GLY A 495 -10.56 23.66 -30.39
N ASN A 496 -11.76 23.97 -29.86
CA ASN A 496 -11.95 25.17 -29.06
C ASN A 496 -11.16 25.10 -27.74
N GLN A 497 -10.51 26.20 -27.37
CA GLN A 497 -9.73 26.30 -26.14
C GLN A 497 -10.33 27.28 -25.14
N VAL A 498 -10.24 26.94 -23.86
CA VAL A 498 -10.72 27.73 -22.74
C VAL A 498 -9.73 27.70 -21.58
N SER A 499 -9.80 28.68 -20.69
CA SER A 499 -9.08 28.67 -19.41
C SER A 499 -10.03 28.34 -18.26
N TYR A 500 -9.60 27.48 -17.34
CA TYR A 500 -10.34 27.15 -16.13
C TYR A 500 -9.37 26.78 -15.01
N GLN A 501 -9.50 27.40 -13.83
CA GLN A 501 -8.63 27.19 -12.66
C GLN A 501 -7.11 27.27 -12.97
N GLY A 502 -6.70 28.27 -13.75
CA GLY A 502 -5.29 28.50 -14.08
C GLY A 502 -4.68 27.52 -15.10
N LYS A 503 -5.51 26.65 -15.70
CA LYS A 503 -5.09 25.71 -16.76
C LYS A 503 -5.84 25.98 -18.07
N ARG A 504 -5.24 25.55 -19.17
CA ARG A 504 -5.79 25.62 -20.51
C ARG A 504 -6.37 24.27 -20.88
N TYR A 505 -7.56 24.26 -21.47
CA TYR A 505 -8.23 23.05 -21.92
C TYR A 505 -8.65 23.18 -23.37
N GLN A 506 -8.66 22.07 -24.11
CA GLN A 506 -9.17 21.98 -25.47
C GLN A 506 -10.31 20.98 -25.56
N ALA A 507 -11.44 21.39 -26.14
CA ALA A 507 -12.55 20.49 -26.41
C ALA A 507 -12.12 19.46 -27.46
N LYS A 508 -12.30 18.17 -27.18
CA LYS A 508 -12.00 17.08 -28.11
C LYS A 508 -13.13 16.91 -29.15
N TRP A 509 -14.37 17.23 -28.75
CA TRP A 509 -15.57 17.21 -29.58
C TRP A 509 -16.62 18.17 -29.00
N TRP A 510 -17.87 18.12 -29.48
CA TRP A 510 -18.95 19.01 -29.04
C TRP A 510 -19.25 18.85 -27.53
N THR A 511 -19.36 19.96 -26.80
CA THR A 511 -19.70 20.00 -25.37
C THR A 511 -20.39 21.33 -25.00
N ARG A 512 -21.27 21.28 -23.98
CA ARG A 512 -21.89 22.43 -23.31
C ARG A 512 -22.13 22.09 -21.84
N GLY A 513 -21.55 22.85 -20.92
CA GLY A 513 -21.75 22.67 -19.48
C GLY A 513 -20.85 21.62 -18.80
N ASP A 514 -20.10 20.81 -19.55
CA ASP A 514 -19.16 19.85 -18.97
C ASP A 514 -17.94 20.56 -18.37
N ASN A 515 -17.63 20.28 -17.10
CA ASN A 515 -16.59 20.98 -16.34
C ASN A 515 -15.16 20.54 -16.77
N PRO A 516 -14.30 21.46 -17.25
CA PRO A 516 -12.93 21.12 -17.65
C PRO A 516 -12.04 20.58 -16.54
N SER A 517 -12.27 20.91 -15.26
CA SER A 517 -11.41 20.41 -14.17
C SER A 517 -11.68 18.94 -13.80
N LEU A 518 -12.76 18.35 -14.30
CA LEU A 518 -13.12 16.96 -14.07
C LEU A 518 -12.69 16.04 -15.22
N SER A 519 -11.95 16.58 -16.20
CA SER A 519 -11.62 15.84 -17.42
C SER A 519 -10.48 14.84 -17.24
N GLY A 520 -10.76 13.57 -17.52
CA GLY A 520 -9.78 12.49 -17.69
C GLY A 520 -9.45 12.20 -19.17
N GLN A 521 -8.68 11.12 -19.39
CA GLN A 521 -8.22 10.72 -20.72
C GLN A 521 -9.38 10.50 -21.72
N TRP A 522 -10.55 10.08 -21.23
CA TRP A 522 -11.74 9.77 -22.02
C TRP A 522 -12.79 10.89 -22.05
N ASP A 523 -12.57 11.98 -21.32
CA ASP A 523 -13.55 13.06 -21.20
C ASP A 523 -13.43 14.11 -22.31
N VAL A 524 -14.46 14.94 -22.40
CA VAL A 524 -14.66 15.93 -23.47
C VAL A 524 -13.58 17.02 -23.55
N TRP A 525 -12.85 17.26 -22.44
CA TRP A 525 -11.76 18.23 -22.38
C TRP A 525 -10.39 17.54 -22.33
N GLN A 526 -9.42 18.12 -23.04
CA GLN A 526 -8.01 17.78 -22.97
C GLN A 526 -7.27 18.89 -22.21
N ASN A 527 -6.59 18.54 -21.13
CA ASN A 527 -5.75 19.48 -20.40
C ASN A 527 -4.45 19.78 -21.19
N LEU A 528 -4.20 21.06 -21.49
CA LEU A 528 -3.03 21.55 -22.21
C LEU A 528 -1.94 22.15 -21.28
N GLY A 529 -2.12 22.03 -19.97
CA GLY A 529 -1.20 22.54 -18.95
C GLY A 529 -1.57 23.94 -18.46
N ASN A 530 -0.64 24.56 -17.74
CA ASN A 530 -0.88 25.85 -17.09
C ASN A 530 -1.02 26.99 -18.12
N CYS A 531 -1.76 28.01 -17.69
CA CYS A 531 -1.71 29.33 -18.29
C CYS A 531 -0.35 29.99 -17.96
N PRO A 532 0.34 30.61 -18.95
CA PRO A 532 1.56 31.35 -18.71
C PRO A 532 1.33 32.67 -17.95
#